data_AF-A0A522WBM4-F1
#
_entry.id   AF-A0A522WBM4-F1
#
_cell.length_a   1.000
_cell.length_b   1.000
_cell.length_c   1.000
_cell.angle_alpha   90.00
_cell.angle_beta   90.00
_cell.angle_gamma   90.00
#
_symmetry.space_group_name_H-M   'P 1'
#
loop_
_entity.id
_entity.type
_entity.pdbx_description
1 polymer ?
#
loop_
_entity_poly.entity_id
_entity_poly.type
_entity_poly.pdbx_seq_one_letter_code
_entity_poly.pdbx_strand_id
1 'polypeptide(L)'
;MVEIVWQSWFELGNFRIDSEHRVFLDLIMGLNHDHGAGIAADKLARSLKEIHKYAEFHFLSEENMMIDVGYPQRETHAAEHAKILHVLEANMDKLIKGDDILDEFLTFLYDWFSEHTVGTDYHLTQYISAKSTR
;
A
#
# COMPACT_ATOMS: atom_id res chain seq x y z
N MET A 1 -18.96 0.44 3.08
CA MET A 1 -18.27 -0.55 2.24
C MET A 1 -17.96 -0.01 0.86
N VAL A 2 -16.67 0.11 0.56
CA VAL A 2 -16.15 0.56 -0.73
C VAL A 2 -15.81 -0.64 -1.61
N GLU A 3 -16.01 -0.50 -2.92
CA GLU A 3 -15.55 -1.48 -3.89
C GLU A 3 -14.03 -1.33 -4.07
N ILE A 4 -13.29 -2.26 -3.47
CA ILE A 4 -11.82 -2.35 -3.56
C ILE A 4 -11.52 -3.54 -4.46
N VAL A 5 -10.95 -3.28 -5.63
CA VAL A 5 -10.65 -4.30 -6.63
C VAL A 5 -9.34 -4.00 -7.33
N TRP A 6 -8.60 -5.03 -7.70
CA TRP A 6 -7.43 -4.87 -8.57
C TRP A 6 -7.87 -4.37 -9.95
N GLN A 7 -7.13 -3.39 -10.47
CA GLN A 7 -7.36 -2.80 -11.77
C GLN A 7 -6.14 -2.97 -12.65
N SER A 8 -6.34 -3.13 -13.96
CA SER A 8 -5.23 -3.37 -14.90
C SER A 8 -4.24 -2.20 -14.99
N TRP A 9 -4.63 -0.99 -14.57
CA TRP A 9 -3.74 0.17 -14.54
C TRP A 9 -2.79 0.21 -13.34
N PHE A 10 -2.93 -0.71 -12.39
CA PHE A 10 -1.93 -0.94 -11.34
C PHE A 10 -0.76 -1.81 -11.83
N GLU A 11 -0.81 -2.32 -13.06
CA GLU A 11 0.33 -3.01 -13.69
C GLU A 11 1.31 -1.97 -14.26
N LEU A 12 2.43 -1.79 -13.57
CA LEU A 12 3.45 -0.79 -13.92
C LEU A 12 4.55 -1.37 -14.82
N GLY A 13 4.48 -2.67 -15.14
CA GLY A 13 5.41 -3.37 -16.02
C GLY A 13 6.72 -3.76 -15.33
N ASN A 14 6.75 -3.73 -14.00
CA ASN A 14 7.84 -4.27 -13.19
C ASN A 14 7.32 -5.43 -12.36
N PHE A 15 7.63 -6.66 -12.78
CA PHE A 15 7.10 -7.88 -12.18
C PHE A 15 7.21 -7.94 -10.65
N ARG A 16 8.30 -7.43 -10.07
CA ARG A 16 8.50 -7.47 -8.62
C ARG A 16 7.56 -6.48 -7.92
N ILE A 17 7.53 -5.23 -8.38
CA ILE A 17 6.66 -4.18 -7.84
C ILE A 17 5.18 -4.59 -8.02
N ASP A 18 4.80 -5.00 -9.22
CA ASP A 18 3.42 -5.41 -9.54
C ASP A 18 2.96 -6.60 -8.65
N SER A 19 3.86 -7.56 -8.39
CA SER A 19 3.56 -8.69 -7.50
C SER A 19 3.38 -8.27 -6.05
N GLU A 20 4.19 -7.32 -5.57
CA GLU A 20 4.09 -6.80 -4.20
C GLU A 20 2.82 -5.95 -4.03
N HIS A 21 2.49 -5.10 -5.00
CA HIS A 21 1.24 -4.31 -5.03
C HIS A 21 0.00 -5.20 -4.98
N ARG A 22 -0.01 -6.33 -5.72
CA ARG A 22 -1.13 -7.29 -5.70
C ARG A 22 -1.38 -7.84 -4.31
N VAL A 23 -0.33 -8.30 -3.64
CA VAL A 23 -0.46 -8.83 -2.28
C VAL A 23 -0.92 -7.72 -1.32
N PHE A 24 -0.41 -6.50 -1.46
CA PHE A 24 -0.85 -5.39 -0.62
C PHE A 24 -2.36 -5.14 -0.78
N LEU A 25 -2.84 -5.01 -2.03
CA LEU A 25 -4.26 -4.79 -2.27
C LEU A 25 -5.12 -5.98 -1.84
N ASP A 26 -4.65 -7.21 -2.00
CA ASP A 26 -5.34 -8.41 -1.52
C ASP A 26 -5.55 -8.38 0.00
N LEU A 27 -4.57 -7.91 0.78
CA LEU A 27 -4.72 -7.73 2.23
C LEU A 27 -5.79 -6.69 2.57
N ILE A 28 -5.82 -5.56 1.85
CA ILE A 28 -6.83 -4.51 2.02
C ILE A 28 -8.22 -5.04 1.66
N MET A 29 -8.34 -5.76 0.54
CA MET A 29 -9.58 -6.40 0.09
C MET A 29 -10.08 -7.43 1.10
N GLY A 30 -9.18 -8.24 1.67
CA GLY A 30 -9.50 -9.21 2.72
C GLY A 30 -10.06 -8.54 3.97
N LEU A 31 -9.44 -7.44 4.42
CA LEU A 31 -9.96 -6.66 5.54
C LEU A 31 -11.33 -6.05 5.23
N ASN A 32 -11.52 -5.46 4.05
CA ASN A 32 -12.81 -4.89 3.63
C ASN A 32 -13.93 -5.96 3.59
N HIS A 33 -13.62 -7.15 3.06
CA HIS A 33 -14.54 -8.27 3.05
C HIS A 33 -14.92 -8.74 4.47
N ASP A 34 -13.92 -8.96 5.32
CA ASP A 34 -14.14 -9.39 6.70
C ASP A 34 -14.95 -8.36 7.49
N HIS A 35 -14.67 -7.07 7.28
CA HIS A 35 -15.43 -5.98 7.88
C HIS A 35 -16.91 -6.05 7.49
N GLY A 36 -17.22 -6.22 6.21
CA GLY A 36 -18.58 -6.42 5.72
C GLY A 36 -19.31 -7.63 6.29
N ALA A 37 -18.57 -8.64 6.76
CA ALA A 37 -19.09 -9.85 7.38
C ALA A 37 -19.23 -9.75 8.92
N GLY A 38 -18.91 -8.60 9.52
CA GLY A 38 -18.93 -8.43 10.98
C GLY A 38 -17.67 -8.95 11.66
N ILE A 39 -16.50 -8.41 11.27
CA ILE A 39 -15.19 -8.78 11.81
C ILE A 39 -15.12 -8.64 13.35
N ALA A 40 -14.56 -9.64 14.02
CA ALA A 40 -14.26 -9.54 15.45
C ALA A 40 -13.05 -8.61 15.71
N ALA A 41 -13.07 -7.85 16.80
CA ALA A 41 -12.04 -6.86 17.11
C ALA A 41 -10.61 -7.42 17.17
N ASP A 42 -10.44 -8.67 17.64
CA ASP A 42 -9.14 -9.34 17.67
C ASP A 42 -8.62 -9.68 16.26
N LYS A 43 -9.52 -10.07 15.34
CA LYS A 43 -9.19 -10.34 13.94
C LYS A 43 -8.87 -9.03 13.22
N LEU A 44 -9.67 -7.98 13.43
CA LEU A 44 -9.42 -6.64 12.90
C LEU A 44 -8.03 -6.13 13.28
N ALA A 45 -7.66 -6.23 14.56
CA ALA A 45 -6.33 -5.82 15.03
C ALA A 45 -5.19 -6.60 14.34
N ARG A 46 -5.38 -7.91 14.10
CA ARG A 46 -4.39 -8.73 13.39
C ARG A 46 -4.29 -8.33 11.91
N SER A 47 -5.41 -8.13 11.22
CA SER A 47 -5.44 -7.72 9.81
C SER A 47 -4.81 -6.35 9.59
N LEU A 48 -5.11 -5.37 10.45
CA LEU A 48 -4.47 -4.04 10.39
C LEU A 48 -2.95 -4.13 10.60
N LYS A 49 -2.52 -4.98 11.55
CA LYS A 49 -1.09 -5.21 11.80
C LYS A 49 -0.40 -5.91 10.63
N GLU A 50 -1.07 -6.87 10.00
CA GLU A 50 -0.57 -7.55 8.80
C GLU A 50 -0.39 -6.57 7.64
N ILE A 51 -1.39 -5.73 7.38
CA ILE A 51 -1.33 -4.66 6.38
C ILE A 51 -0.15 -3.72 6.65
N HIS A 52 0.00 -3.23 7.89
CA HIS A 52 1.11 -2.36 8.26
C HIS A 52 2.47 -3.02 8.03
N LYS A 53 2.63 -4.28 8.45
CA LYS A 53 3.89 -5.02 8.31
C LYS A 53 4.22 -5.31 6.84
N TYR A 54 3.20 -5.57 6.03
CA TYR A 54 3.37 -5.76 4.61
C TYR A 54 3.79 -4.47 3.90
N ALA A 55 3.15 -3.34 4.24
CA ALA A 55 3.51 -2.03 3.71
C ALA A 55 4.98 -1.67 4.04
N GLU A 56 5.43 -1.86 5.28
CA GLU A 56 6.83 -1.66 5.66
C GLU A 56 7.79 -2.49 4.80
N PHE A 57 7.47 -3.76 4.57
CA PHE A 57 8.27 -4.65 3.73
C PHE A 57 8.33 -4.16 2.28
N HIS A 58 7.18 -3.84 1.70
CA HIS A 58 7.07 -3.38 0.32
C HIS A 58 7.84 -2.07 0.10
N PHE A 59 7.65 -1.08 0.96
CA PHE A 59 8.35 0.20 0.86
C PHE A 59 9.87 0.03 0.99
N LEU A 60 10.33 -0.82 1.91
CA LEU A 60 11.75 -1.15 2.01
C LEU A 60 12.26 -1.85 0.74
N SER A 61 11.45 -2.71 0.12
CA SER A 61 11.77 -3.38 -1.15
C SER A 61 12.03 -2.35 -2.25
N GLU A 62 11.12 -1.41 -2.44
CA GLU A 62 11.25 -0.35 -3.45
C GLU A 62 12.38 0.63 -3.14
N GLU A 63 12.55 1.04 -1.89
CA GLU A 63 13.62 1.94 -1.47
C GLU A 63 15.00 1.35 -1.76
N ASN A 64 15.18 0.04 -1.61
CA ASN A 64 16.39 -0.64 -2.03
C ASN A 64 16.56 -0.60 -3.56
N MET A 65 15.50 -0.81 -4.35
CA MET A 65 15.59 -0.65 -5.81
C MET A 65 15.97 0.79 -6.20
N MET A 66 15.41 1.78 -5.51
CA MET A 66 15.73 3.20 -5.71
C MET A 66 17.21 3.49 -5.44
N ILE A 67 17.80 2.89 -4.41
CA ILE A 67 19.24 2.98 -4.12
C ILE A 67 20.05 2.35 -5.24
N ASP A 68 19.71 1.12 -5.65
CA ASP A 68 20.46 0.35 -6.64
C ASP A 68 20.56 1.06 -8.00
N VAL A 69 19.49 1.73 -8.43
CA VAL A 69 19.46 2.45 -9.72
C VAL A 69 19.87 3.92 -9.61
N GLY A 70 20.06 4.44 -8.40
CA GLY A 70 20.36 5.85 -8.15
C GLY A 70 19.19 6.77 -8.50
N TYR A 71 17.97 6.40 -8.08
CA TYR A 71 16.75 7.13 -8.39
C TYR A 71 16.73 8.53 -7.77
N PRO A 72 16.63 9.62 -8.57
CA PRO A 72 16.77 10.99 -8.06
C PRO A 72 15.68 11.44 -7.07
N GLN A 73 14.47 10.88 -7.16
CA GLN A 73 13.33 11.27 -6.31
C GLN A 73 13.18 10.39 -5.06
N ARG A 74 14.19 9.58 -4.73
CA ARG A 74 14.16 8.62 -3.61
C ARG A 74 13.72 9.23 -2.28
N GLU A 75 14.23 10.42 -1.93
CA GLU A 75 13.92 11.04 -0.64
C GLU A 75 12.46 11.49 -0.56
N THR A 76 11.91 12.05 -1.64
CA THR A 76 10.50 12.42 -1.72
C THR A 76 9.60 11.19 -1.66
N HIS A 77 9.93 10.15 -2.41
CA HIS A 77 9.19 8.88 -2.42
C HIS A 77 9.17 8.24 -1.01
N ALA A 78 10.33 8.08 -0.38
CA ALA A 78 10.41 7.53 0.98
C ALA A 78 9.66 8.37 2.04
N ALA A 79 9.51 9.68 1.83
CA ALA A 79 8.69 10.52 2.70
C ALA A 79 7.18 10.21 2.58
N GLU A 80 6.71 9.84 1.39
CA GLU A 80 5.33 9.37 1.18
C GLU A 80 5.08 8.04 1.91
N HIS A 81 6.02 7.10 1.81
CA HIS A 81 6.01 5.84 2.56
C HIS A 81 5.95 6.06 4.08
N ALA A 82 6.84 6.89 4.61
CA ALA A 82 6.89 7.18 6.03
C ALA A 82 5.56 7.82 6.52
N LYS A 83 4.95 8.66 5.70
CA LYS A 83 3.67 9.30 6.02
C LYS A 83 2.54 8.27 6.12
N ILE A 84 2.41 7.35 5.16
CA ILE A 84 1.33 6.36 5.21
C ILE A 84 1.50 5.36 6.35
N LEU A 85 2.75 4.94 6.64
CA LEU A 85 3.04 4.09 7.80
C LEU A 85 2.64 4.77 9.11
N HIS A 86 2.96 6.05 9.26
CA HIS A 86 2.53 6.82 10.43
C HIS A 86 1.01 6.92 10.54
N VAL A 87 0.30 7.10 9.42
CA VAL A 87 -1.17 7.13 9.40
C VAL A 87 -1.76 5.78 9.80
N LEU A 88 -1.22 4.66 9.31
CA LEU A 88 -1.63 3.31 9.71
C LEU A 88 -1.44 3.10 11.22
N GLU A 89 -0.26 3.43 11.75
CA GLU A 89 0.06 3.27 13.17
C GLU A 89 -0.83 4.16 14.05
N ALA A 90 -0.98 5.45 13.71
CA ALA A 90 -1.70 6.42 14.51
C ALA A 90 -3.22 6.18 14.58
N ASN A 91 -3.78 5.43 13.63
CA ASN A 91 -5.22 5.12 13.60
C ASN A 91 -5.56 3.73 14.15
N MET A 92 -4.58 2.86 14.41
CA MET A 92 -4.83 1.47 14.79
C MET A 92 -5.74 1.32 16.02
N ASP A 93 -5.49 2.10 17.08
CA ASP A 93 -6.32 2.09 18.30
C ASP A 93 -7.75 2.61 18.08
N LYS A 94 -7.94 3.54 17.14
CA LYS A 94 -9.26 4.12 16.85
C LYS A 94 -10.09 3.15 16.03
N LEU A 95 -9.48 2.53 15.02
CA LEU A 95 -10.11 1.56 14.13
C LEU A 95 -10.62 0.35 14.90
N ILE A 96 -9.86 -0.14 15.89
CA ILE A 96 -10.27 -1.28 16.71
C ILE A 96 -11.48 -0.95 17.61
N LYS A 97 -11.74 0.33 17.89
CA LYS A 97 -12.79 0.77 18.83
C LYS A 97 -14.11 1.17 18.16
N GLY A 98 -14.19 1.33 16.83
CA GLY A 98 -15.42 1.75 16.17
C GLY A 98 -15.46 1.51 14.65
N ASP A 99 -16.59 0.99 14.18
CA ASP A 99 -16.80 0.55 12.79
C ASP A 99 -16.88 1.70 11.78
N ASP A 100 -17.55 2.82 12.10
CA ASP A 100 -17.72 3.96 11.16
C ASP A 100 -16.37 4.56 10.71
N ILE A 101 -15.33 4.45 11.55
CA ILE A 101 -13.98 4.96 11.26
C ILE A 101 -13.27 4.03 10.26
N LEU A 102 -13.62 2.74 10.24
CA LEU A 102 -12.94 1.74 9.41
C LEU A 102 -13.33 1.87 7.93
N ASP A 103 -14.59 2.17 7.62
CA ASP A 103 -15.05 2.41 6.25
C ASP A 103 -14.34 3.63 5.62
N GLU A 104 -14.27 4.75 6.36
CA GLU A 104 -13.54 5.95 5.93
C GLU A 104 -12.05 5.66 5.75
N PHE A 105 -11.47 4.89 6.66
CA PHE A 105 -10.05 4.51 6.60
C PHE A 105 -9.72 3.59 5.43
N LEU A 106 -10.57 2.60 5.14
CA LEU A 106 -10.40 1.71 3.98
C LEU A 106 -10.50 2.49 2.67
N THR A 107 -11.43 3.45 2.59
CA THR A 107 -11.53 4.38 1.45
C THR A 107 -10.23 5.15 1.28
N PHE A 108 -9.77 5.81 2.34
CA PHE A 108 -8.52 6.57 2.35
C PHE A 108 -7.31 5.71 1.93
N LEU A 109 -7.19 4.50 2.48
CA LEU A 109 -6.05 3.62 2.20
C LEU A 109 -6.06 3.16 0.75
N TYR A 110 -7.24 2.85 0.18
CA TYR A 110 -7.37 2.48 -1.21
C TYR A 110 -7.08 3.65 -2.16
N ASP A 111 -7.59 4.85 -1.85
CA ASP A 111 -7.31 6.06 -2.63
C ASP A 111 -5.80 6.36 -2.64
N TRP A 112 -5.15 6.30 -1.46
CA TRP A 112 -3.70 6.46 -1.34
C TRP A 112 -2.95 5.41 -2.15
N PHE A 113 -3.31 4.13 -2.03
CA PHE A 113 -2.70 3.04 -2.79
C PHE A 113 -2.81 3.31 -4.29
N SER A 114 -3.99 3.67 -4.77
CA SER A 114 -4.24 3.93 -6.18
C SER A 114 -3.41 5.09 -6.69
N GLU A 115 -3.43 6.24 -5.99
CA GLU A 115 -2.69 7.45 -6.38
C GLU A 115 -1.18 7.23 -6.38
N HIS A 116 -0.66 6.57 -5.34
CA HIS A 116 0.76 6.29 -5.19
C HIS A 116 1.27 5.31 -6.25
N THR A 117 0.53 4.21 -6.48
CA THR A 117 0.87 3.19 -7.49
C THR A 117 0.95 3.80 -8.90
N VAL A 118 -0.10 4.49 -9.35
CA VAL A 118 -0.16 5.00 -10.74
C VAL A 118 0.61 6.30 -10.95
N GLY A 119 1.01 6.98 -9.85
CA GLY A 119 1.75 8.22 -9.87
C GLY A 119 3.23 8.00 -9.52
N THR A 120 3.49 7.85 -8.23
CA THR A 120 4.85 7.79 -7.67
C THR A 120 5.60 6.53 -8.13
N ASP A 121 4.98 5.35 -8.01
CA ASP A 121 5.65 4.07 -8.33
C ASP A 121 5.84 3.91 -9.82
N TYR A 122 4.88 4.37 -10.62
CA TYR A 122 5.00 4.42 -12.08
C TYR A 122 6.28 5.16 -12.51
N HIS A 123 6.59 6.30 -11.89
CA HIS A 123 7.82 7.03 -12.21
C HIS A 123 9.10 6.25 -11.86
N LEU A 124 9.06 5.47 -10.77
CA LEU A 124 10.15 4.57 -10.42
C LEU A 124 10.30 3.46 -11.48
N THR A 125 9.22 2.79 -11.89
CA THR A 125 9.31 1.69 -12.87
C THR A 125 9.82 2.17 -14.23
N GLN A 126 9.40 3.35 -14.69
CA GLN A 126 9.92 3.96 -15.92
C GLN A 126 11.43 4.22 -15.81
N TYR A 127 11.91 4.73 -14.66
CA TYR A 127 13.32 4.98 -14.45
C TYR A 127 14.14 3.67 -14.45
N ILE A 128 13.65 2.63 -13.77
CA ILE A 128 14.29 1.30 -13.74
C ILE A 128 14.40 0.74 -15.16
N SER A 129 13.31 0.75 -15.93
CA SER A 129 13.26 0.24 -17.30
C SER A 129 14.27 0.94 -18.23
N ALA A 130 14.37 2.28 -18.12
CA ALA A 130 15.32 3.06 -18.88
C ALA A 130 16.80 2.75 -18.55
N LYS A 131 17.08 2.28 -17.33
CA LYS A 131 18.43 1.87 -16.90
C LYS A 131 18.76 0.44 -17.32
N SER A 132 17.80 -0.48 -17.29
CA SER A 132 17.99 -1.88 -17.71
C SER A 132 18.23 -2.06 -19.21
N THR A 133 17.88 -1.06 -20.03
CA THR A 133 18.04 -1.08 -21.49
C THR A 133 19.42 -0.57 -21.94
N ARG A 134 20.31 -0.18 -21.02
CA ARG A 134 21.68 0.28 -21.31
C ARG A 134 22.71 -0.77 -20.94
#